data_AF-A0A1G4EJ64-F1
#
_entry.id   AF-A0A1G4EJ64-F1
#
_cell.length_a   1.000
_cell.length_b   1.000
_cell.length_c   1.000
_cell.angle_alpha   90.00
_cell.angle_beta   90.00
_cell.angle_gamma   90.00
#
_symmetry.space_group_name_H-M   'P 1'
#
loop_
_entity.id
_entity.type
_entity.pdbx_description
1 polymer ?
#
loop_
_entity_poly.entity_id
_entity_poly.type
_entity_poly.pdbx_seq_one_letter_code
_entity_poly.pdbx_strand_id
1 'polypeptide(L)'
;MPSIQDTIYPRIKHNLSEQDLEESYTPLHAEIQWAECKSRGNVQQLGLLVLIKVVQKLGFFPQFLDIPQTIIHHIAKKAFLPIPTVEVWNSYGESRTSICYTGR
;
A
#
# COMPACT_ATOMS: atom_id res chain seq x y z
N MET A 1 -30.94 12.24 -4.02
CA MET A 1 -29.49 12.49 -3.82
C MET A 1 -28.85 11.13 -3.64
N PRO A 2 -27.90 10.68 -4.48
CA PRO A 2 -27.24 9.40 -4.24
C PRO A 2 -26.39 9.56 -2.97
N SER A 3 -26.64 8.70 -1.99
CA SER A 3 -25.84 8.63 -0.77
C SER A 3 -24.53 7.95 -1.13
N ILE A 4 -23.43 8.34 -0.48
CA ILE A 4 -22.08 7.74 -0.66
C ILE A 4 -22.06 6.22 -0.36
N GLN A 5 -23.17 5.68 0.13
CA GLN A 5 -23.47 4.29 0.43
C GLN A 5 -23.83 3.44 -0.81
N ASP A 6 -24.07 4.05 -1.98
CA ASP A 6 -24.42 3.38 -3.25
C ASP A 6 -23.20 3.08 -4.16
N THR A 7 -21.99 3.14 -3.61
CA THR A 7 -20.78 2.80 -4.34
C THR A 7 -20.38 1.35 -4.04
N ILE A 8 -20.54 0.45 -5.02
CA ILE A 8 -20.19 -0.99 -5.00
C ILE A 8 -18.65 -1.21 -4.92
N TYR A 9 -17.91 -0.18 -4.50
CA TYR A 9 -16.46 -0.22 -4.47
C TYR A 9 -16.01 -1.00 -3.23
N PRO A 10 -15.14 -2.00 -3.38
CA PRO A 10 -14.58 -2.73 -2.25
C PRO A 10 -13.83 -1.72 -1.37
N ARG A 11 -14.35 -1.48 -0.16
CA ARG A 11 -13.66 -0.68 0.86
C ARG A 11 -12.68 -1.58 1.59
N ILE A 12 -11.53 -1.02 1.98
CA ILE A 12 -10.67 -1.64 2.98
C ILE A 12 -11.51 -1.75 4.26
N LYS A 13 -12.01 -2.95 4.57
CA LYS A 13 -12.76 -3.18 5.81
C LYS A 13 -11.80 -2.96 6.97
N HIS A 14 -12.20 -2.17 7.96
CA HIS A 14 -11.35 -1.91 9.12
C HIS A 14 -11.07 -3.20 9.93
N ASN A 15 -11.95 -4.20 9.82
CA ASN A 15 -11.74 -5.58 10.25
C ASN A 15 -11.16 -6.42 9.11
N LEU A 16 -9.88 -6.22 8.78
CA LEU A 16 -9.13 -7.23 8.04
C LEU A 16 -8.68 -8.28 9.06
N SER A 17 -9.24 -9.49 8.97
CA SER A 17 -8.71 -10.63 9.72
C SER A 17 -7.27 -10.91 9.26
N GLU A 18 -6.41 -11.32 10.18
CA GLU A 18 -5.00 -11.64 9.89
C GLU A 18 -4.85 -12.69 8.78
N GLN A 19 -5.82 -13.61 8.65
CA GLN A 19 -5.89 -14.59 7.57
C GLN A 19 -6.17 -13.96 6.20
N ASP A 20 -7.11 -13.02 6.11
CA ASP A 20 -7.37 -12.28 4.87
C ASP A 20 -6.15 -11.43 4.48
N LEU A 21 -5.48 -10.85 5.48
CA LEU A 21 -4.21 -10.13 5.31
C LEU A 21 -3.13 -11.03 4.75
N GLU A 22 -2.96 -12.22 5.31
CA GLU A 22 -1.92 -13.17 4.91
C GLU A 22 -2.19 -13.77 3.52
N GLU A 23 -3.44 -14.10 3.21
CA GLU A 23 -3.79 -14.65 1.88
C GLU A 23 -3.73 -13.58 0.79
N SER A 24 -4.14 -12.35 1.11
CA SER A 24 -4.30 -11.28 0.10
C SER A 24 -3.08 -10.39 -0.08
N TYR A 25 -2.32 -10.13 0.99
CA TYR A 25 -1.24 -9.15 1.00
C TYR A 25 0.15 -9.77 1.18
N THR A 26 0.28 -11.10 1.07
CA THR A 26 1.60 -11.74 0.99
C THR A 26 2.26 -11.43 -0.38
N PRO A 27 3.39 -10.70 -0.42
CA PRO A 27 4.15 -10.48 -1.65
C PRO A 27 4.77 -11.79 -2.15
N LEU A 28 4.65 -12.04 -3.45
CA LEU A 28 5.36 -13.14 -4.11
C LEU A 28 6.83 -12.77 -4.29
N HIS A 29 7.70 -13.78 -4.32
CA HIS A 29 9.13 -13.58 -4.49
C HIS A 29 9.47 -12.81 -5.79
N ALA A 30 8.75 -13.08 -6.87
CA ALA A 30 8.91 -12.37 -8.14
C ALA A 30 8.58 -10.87 -8.02
N GLU A 31 7.56 -10.50 -7.23
CA GLU A 31 7.20 -9.10 -7.00
C GLU A 31 8.27 -8.39 -6.16
N ILE A 32 8.87 -9.09 -5.18
CA ILE A 32 9.96 -8.56 -4.36
C ILE A 32 11.18 -8.26 -5.23
N GLN A 33 11.61 -9.21 -6.06
CA GLN A 33 12.74 -9.03 -6.98
C GLN A 33 12.46 -7.93 -8.01
N TRP A 34 11.22 -7.85 -8.51
CA TRP A 34 10.82 -6.78 -9.43
C TRP A 34 10.89 -5.41 -8.75
N ALA A 35 10.39 -5.32 -7.52
CA ALA A 35 10.44 -4.09 -6.74
C ALA A 35 11.89 -3.68 -6.42
N GLU A 36 12.75 -4.63 -6.08
CA GLU A 36 14.19 -4.42 -5.87
C GLU A 36 14.87 -3.90 -7.14
N CYS A 37 14.60 -4.50 -8.29
CA CYS A 37 15.13 -4.02 -9.58
C CYS A 37 14.67 -2.61 -9.93
N LYS A 38 13.43 -2.25 -9.57
CA LYS A 38 12.79 -0.99 -9.98
C LYS A 38 13.05 0.17 -9.03
N SER A 39 13.30 -0.13 -7.75
CA SER A 39 13.41 0.88 -6.70
C SER A 39 14.83 0.98 -6.19
N ARG A 40 15.27 2.21 -5.89
CA ARG A 40 16.58 2.48 -5.30
C ARG A 40 16.39 2.93 -3.86
N GLY A 41 16.04 1.98 -2.99
CA GLY A 41 15.95 2.16 -1.54
C GLY A 41 14.79 1.39 -0.89
N ASN A 42 14.99 1.04 0.39
CA ASN A 42 14.11 0.15 1.14
C ASN A 42 12.66 0.67 1.26
N VAL A 43 12.50 1.99 1.48
CA VAL A 43 11.18 2.62 1.61
C VAL A 43 10.48 2.69 0.25
N GLN A 44 11.24 2.98 -0.83
CA GLN A 44 10.70 2.95 -2.19
C GLN A 44 10.23 1.54 -2.57
N GLN A 45 11.01 0.51 -2.23
CA GLN A 45 10.68 -0.89 -2.50
C GLN A 45 9.40 -1.30 -1.77
N LEU A 46 9.33 -0.99 -0.48
CA LEU A 46 8.16 -1.28 0.34
C LEU A 46 6.92 -0.55 -0.17
N GLY A 47 7.04 0.74 -0.47
CA GLY A 47 5.95 1.55 -1.04
C GLY A 47 5.41 0.99 -2.35
N LEU A 48 6.31 0.49 -3.21
CA LEU A 48 5.93 -0.13 -4.47
C LEU A 48 5.19 -1.46 -4.25
N LEU A 49 5.68 -2.33 -3.36
CA LEU A 49 5.02 -3.59 -3.01
C LEU A 49 3.63 -3.36 -2.42
N VAL A 50 3.51 -2.40 -1.51
CA VAL A 50 2.24 -1.99 -0.91
C VAL A 50 1.26 -1.55 -2.00
N LEU A 51 1.66 -0.67 -2.91
CA LEU A 51 0.82 -0.21 -4.01
C LEU A 51 0.35 -1.37 -4.90
N ILE A 52 1.26 -2.27 -5.30
CA ILE A 52 0.91 -3.42 -6.13
C ILE A 52 -0.19 -4.25 -5.46
N LYS A 53 -0.02 -4.61 -4.18
CA LYS A 53 -0.99 -5.45 -3.47
C LYS A 53 -2.32 -4.77 -3.26
N VAL A 54 -2.28 -3.50 -2.92
CA VAL A 54 -3.47 -2.70 -2.69
C VAL A 54 -4.26 -2.54 -4.00
N VAL A 55 -3.60 -2.29 -5.13
CA VAL A 55 -4.26 -2.19 -6.45
C VAL A 55 -4.76 -3.55 -6.93
N GLN A 56 -4.01 -4.64 -6.72
CA GLN A 56 -4.47 -5.99 -7.05
C GLN A 56 -5.76 -6.36 -6.30
N LYS A 57 -5.96 -5.85 -5.07
CA LYS A 57 -7.14 -6.15 -4.25
C LYS A 57 -8.29 -5.17 -4.43
N LEU A 58 -8.02 -3.88 -4.51
CA LEU A 58 -9.04 -2.83 -4.61
C LEU A 58 -9.39 -2.49 -6.07
N GLY A 59 -8.48 -2.72 -7.01
CA GLY A 59 -8.63 -2.33 -8.41
C GLY A 59 -8.39 -0.84 -8.68
N PHE A 60 -8.03 -0.04 -7.66
CA PHE A 60 -7.68 1.38 -7.79
C PHE A 60 -6.49 1.74 -6.89
N PHE A 61 -5.90 2.92 -7.12
CA PHE A 61 -4.77 3.44 -6.36
C PHE A 61 -5.27 4.35 -5.22
N PRO A 62 -5.29 3.89 -3.95
CA PRO A 62 -5.62 4.75 -2.82
C PRO A 62 -4.41 5.63 -2.42
N GLN A 63 -4.66 6.61 -1.57
CA GLN A 63 -3.59 7.42 -1.00
C GLN A 63 -2.79 6.59 0.02
N PHE A 64 -1.48 6.83 0.09
CA PHE A 64 -0.61 6.15 1.06
C PHE A 64 -1.03 6.35 2.52
N LEU A 65 -1.71 7.48 2.82
CA LEU A 65 -2.24 7.81 4.14
C LEU A 65 -3.48 6.99 4.52
N ASP A 66 -4.24 6.51 3.53
CA ASP A 66 -5.43 5.67 3.76
C ASP A 66 -5.08 4.20 3.99
N ILE A 67 -3.81 3.82 3.77
CA ILE A 67 -3.35 2.44 3.90
C ILE A 67 -3.06 2.14 5.38
N PRO A 68 -3.75 1.16 5.99
CA PRO A 68 -3.51 0.83 7.39
C PRO A 68 -2.09 0.28 7.58
N GLN A 69 -1.47 0.69 8.68
CA GLN A 69 -0.11 0.28 9.03
C GLN A 69 0.04 -1.23 9.18
N THR A 70 -1.02 -1.96 9.53
CA THR A 70 -1.01 -3.42 9.62
C THR A 70 -0.60 -4.07 8.30
N ILE A 71 -1.08 -3.57 7.15
CA ILE A 71 -0.70 -4.05 5.81
C ILE A 71 0.79 -3.76 5.56
N ILE A 72 1.24 -2.55 5.89
CA ILE A 72 2.63 -2.12 5.65
C ILE A 72 3.60 -2.99 6.46
N HIS A 73 3.32 -3.21 7.74
CA HIS A 73 4.12 -4.08 8.61
C HIS A 73 4.14 -5.53 8.12
N HIS A 74 2.99 -6.06 7.69
CA HIS A 74 2.89 -7.41 7.15
C HIS A 74 3.76 -7.59 5.90
N ILE A 75 3.65 -6.66 4.94
CA ILE A 75 4.42 -6.70 3.69
C ILE A 75 5.91 -6.53 3.98
N ALA A 76 6.30 -5.62 4.86
CA ALA A 76 7.70 -5.43 5.25
C ALA A 76 8.29 -6.73 5.85
N LYS A 77 7.55 -7.39 6.73
CA LYS A 77 7.95 -8.66 7.35
C LYS A 77 8.10 -9.78 6.31
N LYS A 78 7.17 -9.90 5.37
CA LYS A 78 7.20 -10.93 4.31
C LYS A 78 8.28 -10.65 3.26
N ALA A 79 8.56 -9.38 2.99
CA ALA A 79 9.61 -8.95 2.06
C ALA A 79 11.01 -8.88 2.69
N PHE A 80 11.15 -9.19 3.99
CA PHE A 80 12.39 -9.05 4.76
C PHE A 80 13.00 -7.64 4.68
N LEU A 81 12.14 -6.62 4.61
CA LEU A 81 12.55 -5.21 4.54
C LEU A 81 12.46 -4.56 5.93
N PRO A 82 13.31 -3.54 6.20
CA PRO A 82 13.19 -2.78 7.44
C PRO A 82 11.84 -2.05 7.47
N ILE A 83 11.13 -2.20 8.58
CA ILE A 83 9.89 -1.48 8.84
C ILE A 83 10.24 0.01 8.99
N PRO A 84 9.73 0.90 8.12
CA PRO A 84 9.99 2.32 8.25
C PRO A 84 9.17 2.91 9.41
N THR A 85 9.72 3.93 10.06
CA THR A 85 8.97 4.76 11.01
C THR A 85 7.80 5.45 10.32
N VAL A 86 6.72 5.68 11.06
CA VAL A 86 5.50 6.37 10.58
C VAL A 86 5.82 7.72 9.92
N GLU A 87 6.77 8.47 10.48
CA GLU A 87 7.20 9.77 9.94
C GLU A 87 7.84 9.64 8.55
N VAL A 88 8.75 8.68 8.38
CA VAL A 88 9.42 8.40 7.10
C VAL A 88 8.39 7.95 6.05
N TRP A 89 7.43 7.13 6.47
CA TRP A 89 6.36 6.65 5.61
C TRP A 89 5.41 7.79 5.18
N ASN A 90 5.04 8.67 6.10
CA ASN A 90 4.19 9.83 5.80
C ASN A 90 4.90 10.81 4.85
N SER A 91 6.16 11.12 5.12
CA SER A 91 6.98 11.96 4.23
C SER A 91 7.10 11.36 2.83
N TYR A 92 7.26 10.04 2.74
CA TYR A 92 7.27 9.31 1.47
C TYR A 92 5.92 9.37 0.74
N GLY A 93 4.81 9.25 1.49
CA GLY A 93 3.45 9.36 0.97
C GLY A 93 3.17 10.74 0.39
N GLU A 94 3.44 11.79 1.15
CA GLU A 94 3.28 13.20 0.76
C GLU A 94 4.09 13.56 -0.50
N SER A 95 5.33 13.06 -0.58
CA SER A 95 6.22 13.28 -1.74
C SER A 95 5.64 12.71 -3.04
N ARG A 96 4.83 11.64 -2.98
CA ARG A 96 4.24 10.98 -4.16
C ARG A 96 2.82 11.43 -4.47
N THR A 97 2.06 11.90 -3.49
CA THR A 97 0.73 12.51 -3.72
C THR A 97 0.81 13.96 -4.20
N SER A 98 1.91 14.67 -3.95
CA SER A 98 2.07 16.07 -4.36
C SER A 98 2.07 16.28 -5.90
N ILE A 99 2.43 15.25 -6.69
CA ILE A 99 2.47 15.35 -8.17
C ILE A 99 1.09 15.26 -8.83
N CYS A 100 0.07 14.69 -8.18
CA CYS A 100 -1.23 14.45 -8.82
C CYS A 100 -2.35 15.41 -8.39
N TYR A 101 -2.14 16.22 -7.35
CA TYR A 101 -3.18 17.12 -6.79
C TYR A 101 -2.85 18.61 -6.89
N THR A 102 -1.72 19.00 -7.47
CA THR A 102 -1.49 20.40 -7.87
C THR A 102 -2.05 20.62 -9.28
N GLY A 103 -3.37 20.42 -9.42
CA GLY A 103 -4.14 20.93 -10.54
C GLY A 103 -4.47 22.40 -10.23
N ARG A 104 -3.70 23.30 -10.83
CA ARG A 104 -4.00 24.73 -10.89
C ARG A 104 -4.78 25.02 -12.16
#